data_AF-X1B7F0-F1
#
_entry.id   AF-X1B7F0-F1
#
_cell.length_a   1.000
_cell.length_b   1.000
_cell.length_c   1.000
_cell.angle_alpha   90.00
_cell.angle_beta   90.00
_cell.angle_gamma   90.00
#
_symmetry.space_group_name_H-M   'P 1'
#
loop_
_entity.id
_entity.type
_entity.pdbx_description
1 polymer ?
#
loop_
_entity_poly.entity_id
_entity_poly.type
_entity_poly.pdbx_seq_one_letter_code
_entity_poly.pdbx_strand_id
1 'polypeptide(L)'
;MILTLHDNIQFIYELVLGQMELEAFGIKYRLENGLRSFKVTSNLDVDKLAKRCAYFMKINGKLSDYHFIQNFNQKRSINQYLTHWFYPYKGKFHPQMIRAFCNIIGLEAGDLLLDPFVGSGTAALEAQLLGINFIGVDISPLCVLQSKVKVNSIYFLDKIVELRNNVR
;
A
#
# COMPACT_ATOMS: atom_id res chain seq x y z
N MET A 1 -16.40 -15.89 -8.10
CA MET A 1 -15.10 -15.24 -8.41
C MET A 1 -14.06 -15.66 -7.39
N ILE A 2 -12.78 -15.66 -7.75
CA ILE A 2 -11.67 -16.05 -6.86
C ILE A 2 -10.76 -14.84 -6.62
N LEU A 3 -10.41 -14.61 -5.35
CA LEU A 3 -9.30 -13.74 -4.93
C LEU A 3 -8.14 -14.61 -4.45
N THR A 4 -6.92 -14.21 -4.74
CA THR A 4 -5.72 -14.97 -4.36
C THR A 4 -4.73 -14.07 -3.65
N LEU A 5 -4.33 -14.49 -2.46
CA LEU A 5 -3.32 -13.81 -1.66
C LEU A 5 -1.93 -13.84 -2.34
N HIS A 6 -1.08 -12.89 -1.95
CA HIS A 6 0.33 -12.87 -2.36
C HIS A 6 1.08 -14.19 -2.09
N ASP A 7 2.03 -14.52 -2.97
CA ASP A 7 2.87 -15.72 -2.85
C ASP A 7 3.78 -15.70 -1.63
N ASN A 8 4.18 -14.50 -1.22
CA ASN A 8 5.14 -14.28 -0.15
C ASN A 8 4.49 -13.99 1.21
N ILE A 9 3.24 -14.40 1.43
CA ILE A 9 2.65 -14.34 2.78
C ILE A 9 3.40 -15.30 3.69
N GLN A 10 3.96 -14.77 4.76
CA GLN A 10 4.81 -15.47 5.72
C GLN A 10 4.10 -15.67 7.05
N PHE A 11 3.17 -14.78 7.41
CA PHE A 11 2.58 -14.75 8.73
C PHE A 11 1.07 -14.87 8.69
N ILE A 12 0.50 -15.52 9.71
CA ILE A 12 -0.94 -15.70 9.86
C ILE A 12 -1.69 -14.36 9.96
N TYR A 13 -1.06 -13.32 10.51
CA TYR A 13 -1.70 -12.00 10.61
C TYR A 13 -1.97 -11.39 9.23
N GLU A 14 -1.20 -11.73 8.20
CA GLU A 14 -1.42 -11.21 6.83
C GLU A 14 -2.69 -11.81 6.22
N LEU A 15 -2.95 -13.10 6.51
CA LEU A 15 -4.22 -13.74 6.17
C LEU A 15 -5.39 -13.03 6.86
N VAL A 16 -5.25 -12.78 8.16
CA VAL A 16 -6.28 -12.10 8.96
C VAL A 16 -6.52 -10.67 8.47
N LEU A 17 -5.47 -9.91 8.16
CA LEU A 17 -5.62 -8.57 7.59
C LEU A 17 -6.31 -8.59 6.22
N GLY A 18 -5.97 -9.56 5.36
CA GLY A 18 -6.69 -9.77 4.09
C GLY A 18 -8.17 -10.08 4.31
N GLN A 19 -8.52 -10.89 5.31
CA GLN A 19 -9.91 -11.16 5.70
C GLN A 19 -10.63 -9.89 6.18
N MET A 20 -9.99 -9.12 7.06
CA MET A 20 -10.53 -7.87 7.58
C MET A 20 -10.74 -6.82 6.47
N GLU A 21 -9.87 -6.75 5.46
CA GLU A 21 -10.09 -5.89 4.28
C GLU A 21 -11.39 -6.29 3.55
N LEU A 22 -11.58 -7.59 3.28
CA LEU A 22 -12.79 -8.06 2.61
C LEU A 22 -14.06 -7.77 3.43
N GLU A 23 -13.99 -7.97 4.74
CA GLU A 23 -15.09 -7.67 5.67
C GLU A 23 -15.42 -6.18 5.70
N ALA A 24 -14.41 -5.30 5.72
CA ALA A 24 -14.59 -3.85 5.65
C ALA A 24 -15.25 -3.41 4.34
N PHE A 25 -14.99 -4.12 3.23
CA PHE A 25 -15.69 -3.91 1.97
C PHE A 25 -17.07 -4.58 1.89
N GLY A 26 -17.54 -5.22 2.97
CA GLY A 26 -18.82 -5.91 3.02
C GLY A 26 -18.88 -7.20 2.19
N ILE A 27 -17.73 -7.78 1.86
CA ILE A 27 -17.62 -8.93 0.96
C ILE A 27 -17.78 -10.22 1.74
N LYS A 28 -18.79 -11.01 1.36
CA LYS A 28 -18.95 -12.40 1.81
C LYS A 28 -18.07 -13.33 0.97
N TYR A 29 -17.30 -14.18 1.64
CA TYR A 29 -16.37 -15.12 1.03
C TYR A 29 -16.38 -16.48 1.74
N ARG A 30 -15.87 -17.50 1.06
CA ARG A 30 -15.45 -18.78 1.64
C ARG A 30 -13.95 -18.95 1.40
N LEU A 31 -13.21 -19.28 2.46
CA LEU A 31 -11.80 -19.64 2.35
C LEU A 31 -11.66 -21.07 1.81
N GLU A 32 -10.82 -21.26 0.81
CA GLU A 32 -10.51 -22.58 0.25
C GLU A 32 -9.43 -23.28 1.11
N ASN A 33 -9.34 -24.62 1.02
CA ASN A 33 -8.47 -25.45 1.86
C ASN A 33 -6.99 -25.03 1.89
N GLY A 34 -6.50 -24.34 0.86
CA GLY A 34 -5.12 -23.84 0.78
C GLY A 34 -4.85 -22.52 1.51
N LEU A 35 -5.85 -21.94 2.21
CA LEU A 35 -5.76 -20.67 2.96
C LEU A 35 -5.28 -19.44 2.15
N ARG A 36 -5.09 -19.57 0.84
CA ARG A 36 -4.66 -18.48 -0.06
C ARG A 36 -5.72 -18.03 -1.04
N SER A 37 -6.73 -18.86 -1.28
CA SER A 37 -7.77 -18.59 -2.26
C SER A 37 -9.11 -18.37 -1.57
N PHE A 38 -9.80 -17.33 -2.01
CA PHE A 38 -11.06 -16.87 -1.43
C PHE A 38 -12.12 -16.90 -2.51
N LYS A 39 -13.14 -17.72 -2.31
CA LYS A 39 -14.29 -17.78 -3.20
C LYS A 39 -15.34 -16.77 -2.73
N VAL A 40 -15.48 -15.69 -3.49
CA VAL A 40 -16.45 -14.61 -3.19
C VAL A 40 -17.86 -15.07 -3.55
N THR A 41 -18.81 -14.86 -2.64
CA THR A 41 -20.23 -15.27 -2.74
C THR A 41 -21.21 -14.09 -2.80
N SER A 42 -20.71 -12.85 -2.73
CA SER A 42 -21.50 -11.61 -2.79
C SER A 42 -21.19 -10.80 -4.05
N ASN A 43 -22.01 -9.77 -4.33
CA ASN A 43 -21.70 -8.79 -5.37
C ASN A 43 -20.42 -8.04 -5.03
N LEU A 44 -19.67 -7.69 -6.07
CA LEU A 44 -18.30 -7.24 -5.93
C LEU A 44 -17.99 -6.10 -6.90
N ASP A 45 -17.38 -5.04 -6.39
CA ASP A 45 -16.70 -4.05 -7.22
C ASP A 45 -15.26 -4.50 -7.46
N VAL A 46 -15.05 -5.18 -8.59
CA VAL A 46 -13.75 -5.75 -8.98
C VAL A 46 -12.68 -4.66 -9.13
N ASP A 47 -13.05 -3.50 -9.68
CA ASP A 47 -12.11 -2.43 -9.97
C ASP A 47 -11.71 -1.70 -8.69
N LYS A 48 -12.66 -1.48 -7.77
CA LYS A 48 -12.35 -0.94 -6.44
C LYS A 48 -11.38 -1.84 -5.68
N LEU A 49 -11.62 -3.15 -5.68
CA LEU A 49 -10.70 -4.07 -5.00
C LEU A 49 -9.33 -4.14 -5.66
N ALA A 50 -9.27 -4.15 -6.99
CA ALA A 50 -8.00 -4.20 -7.72
C ALA A 50 -7.12 -3.01 -7.36
N LYS A 51 -7.72 -1.83 -7.22
CA LYS A 51 -7.04 -0.60 -6.82
C LYS A 51 -6.63 -0.58 -5.34
N ARG A 52 -7.47 -1.10 -4.45
CA ARG A 52 -7.36 -0.84 -3.02
C ARG A 52 -6.72 -1.96 -2.20
N CYS A 53 -7.00 -3.23 -2.52
CA CYS A 53 -6.57 -4.35 -1.69
C CYS A 53 -5.05 -4.41 -1.54
N ALA A 54 -4.59 -4.62 -0.30
CA ALA A 54 -3.16 -4.76 -0.02
C ALA A 54 -2.67 -6.20 -0.10
N TYR A 55 -3.47 -7.17 0.36
CA TYR A 55 -3.03 -8.56 0.53
C TYR A 55 -3.36 -9.51 -0.62
N PHE A 56 -4.14 -9.06 -1.60
CA PHE A 56 -4.56 -9.87 -2.74
C PHE A 56 -3.70 -9.56 -3.97
N MET A 57 -2.97 -10.56 -4.44
CA MET A 57 -2.18 -10.47 -5.67
C MET A 57 -3.09 -10.51 -6.91
N LYS A 58 -4.09 -11.40 -6.90
CA LYS A 58 -5.02 -11.58 -8.02
C LYS A 58 -6.47 -11.41 -7.59
N ILE A 59 -7.21 -10.72 -8.45
CA ILE A 59 -8.63 -10.42 -8.31
C ILE A 59 -9.30 -10.88 -9.60
N ASN A 60 -10.01 -12.02 -9.55
CA ASN A 60 -10.59 -12.70 -10.71
C ASN A 60 -9.56 -13.04 -11.81
N GLY A 61 -8.34 -13.41 -11.41
CA GLY A 61 -7.25 -13.71 -12.35
C GLY A 61 -6.49 -12.49 -12.87
N LYS A 62 -6.97 -11.25 -12.64
CA LYS A 62 -6.22 -10.02 -12.94
C LYS A 62 -5.33 -9.63 -11.77
N LEU A 63 -4.17 -9.02 -12.03
CA LEU A 63 -3.30 -8.51 -10.97
C LEU A 63 -3.94 -7.30 -10.28
N SER A 64 -3.73 -7.16 -8.97
CA SER A 64 -4.03 -5.92 -8.24
C SER A 64 -3.01 -4.82 -8.55
N ASP A 65 -3.41 -3.57 -8.35
CA ASP A 65 -2.54 -2.40 -8.51
C ASP A 65 -1.36 -2.46 -7.53
N TYR A 66 -1.60 -2.92 -6.30
CA TYR A 66 -0.56 -3.11 -5.30
C TYR A 66 0.53 -4.06 -5.82
N HIS A 67 0.14 -5.22 -6.34
CA HIS A 67 1.09 -6.18 -6.90
C HIS A 67 1.75 -5.67 -8.19
N PHE A 68 1.00 -4.99 -9.05
CA PHE A 68 1.52 -4.39 -10.27
C PHE A 68 2.65 -3.38 -9.97
N ILE A 69 2.43 -2.48 -9.00
CA ILE A 69 3.44 -1.50 -8.57
C ILE A 69 4.69 -2.20 -8.02
N GLN A 70 4.53 -3.26 -7.24
CA GLN A 70 5.65 -4.02 -6.69
C GLN A 70 6.56 -4.64 -7.76
N ASN A 71 6.03 -4.96 -8.94
CA ASN A 71 6.84 -5.51 -10.05
C ASN A 71 7.88 -4.51 -10.59
N PHE A 72 7.71 -3.21 -10.35
CA PHE A 72 8.69 -2.18 -10.71
C PHE A 72 9.69 -1.88 -9.59
N ASN A 73 9.64 -2.61 -8.48
CA ASN A 73 10.56 -2.42 -7.37
C ASN A 73 11.99 -2.84 -7.76
N GLN A 74 12.93 -1.90 -7.65
CA GLN A 74 14.34 -2.13 -7.97
C GLN A 74 15.18 -2.50 -6.73
N LYS A 75 14.55 -2.63 -5.56
CA LYS A 75 15.23 -2.95 -4.30
C LYS A 75 15.04 -4.42 -3.91
N ARG A 76 15.98 -4.95 -3.13
CA ARG A 76 15.95 -6.34 -2.65
C ARG A 76 14.76 -6.63 -1.72
N SER A 77 14.34 -5.65 -0.93
CA SER A 77 13.19 -5.80 -0.03
C SER A 77 11.89 -5.51 -0.77
N ILE A 78 10.89 -6.39 -0.65
CA ILE A 78 9.57 -6.19 -1.26
C ILE A 78 8.83 -4.96 -0.72
N ASN A 79 9.14 -4.55 0.50
CA ASN A 79 8.54 -3.39 1.18
C ASN A 79 9.19 -2.05 0.81
N GLN A 80 9.95 -2.02 -0.28
CA GLN A 80 10.77 -0.88 -0.70
C GLN A 80 10.43 -0.38 -2.12
N TYR A 81 9.26 -0.74 -2.64
CA TYR A 81 8.76 -0.24 -3.93
C TYR A 81 8.58 1.28 -3.95
N LEU A 82 8.50 1.85 -5.15
CA LEU A 82 8.39 3.30 -5.39
C LEU A 82 9.45 4.09 -4.59
N THR A 83 9.03 4.97 -3.67
CA THR A 83 9.90 5.77 -2.83
C THR A 83 9.97 5.27 -1.38
N HIS A 84 9.39 4.11 -1.03
CA HIS A 84 9.47 3.53 0.33
C HIS A 84 10.90 3.18 0.78
N TRP A 85 11.82 3.02 -0.16
CA TRP A 85 13.24 2.82 0.10
C TRP A 85 13.99 4.10 0.45
N PHE A 86 13.41 5.27 0.17
CA PHE A 86 14.05 6.55 0.41
C PHE A 86 14.28 6.72 1.92
N TYR A 87 15.57 6.84 2.28
CA TYR A 87 16.11 6.93 3.63
C TYR A 87 15.82 5.72 4.55
N PRO A 88 16.85 5.03 5.09
CA PRO A 88 16.65 3.90 5.99
C PRO A 88 16.20 4.38 7.37
N TYR A 89 14.98 4.03 7.77
CA TYR A 89 14.42 4.33 9.09
C TYR A 89 14.17 3.04 9.86
N LYS A 90 14.68 2.96 11.09
CA LYS A 90 14.45 1.80 11.97
C LYS A 90 13.02 1.86 12.54
N GLY A 91 12.35 0.72 12.63
CA GLY A 91 10.99 0.65 13.17
C GLY A 91 9.90 1.20 12.24
N LYS A 92 10.10 1.13 10.91
CA LYS A 92 9.07 1.55 9.93
C LYS A 92 8.00 0.47 9.73
N PHE A 93 6.77 0.89 9.49
CA PHE A 93 5.68 0.00 9.08
C PHE A 93 5.94 -0.66 7.72
N HIS A 94 5.37 -1.84 7.53
CA HIS A 94 5.22 -2.44 6.20
C HIS A 94 4.15 -1.67 5.41
N PRO A 95 4.45 -1.20 4.18
CA PRO A 95 3.48 -0.45 3.39
C PRO A 95 2.15 -1.18 3.18
N GLN A 96 2.22 -2.50 2.93
CA GLN A 96 1.05 -3.38 2.79
C GLN A 96 0.08 -3.26 3.97
N MET A 97 0.62 -3.24 5.18
CA MET A 97 -0.17 -3.18 6.41
C MET A 97 -0.89 -1.83 6.54
N ILE A 98 -0.24 -0.72 6.18
CA ILE A 98 -0.87 0.60 6.23
C ILE A 98 -2.00 0.72 5.21
N ARG A 99 -1.80 0.22 3.99
CA ARG A 99 -2.85 0.17 2.97
C ARG A 99 -4.06 -0.62 3.47
N ALA A 100 -3.83 -1.79 4.06
CA ALA A 100 -4.90 -2.59 4.65
C ALA A 100 -5.61 -1.85 5.79
N PHE A 101 -4.88 -1.18 6.69
CA PHE A 101 -5.51 -0.40 7.75
C PHE A 101 -6.38 0.73 7.22
N CYS A 102 -5.96 1.45 6.18
CA CYS A 102 -6.78 2.47 5.55
C CYS A 102 -8.12 1.89 5.04
N ASN A 103 -8.07 0.69 4.45
CA ASN A 103 -9.29 -0.01 4.01
C ASN A 103 -10.14 -0.49 5.18
N ILE A 104 -9.52 -1.10 6.20
CA ILE A 104 -10.20 -1.69 7.36
C ILE A 104 -10.96 -0.62 8.17
N ILE A 105 -10.39 0.56 8.34
CA ILE A 105 -11.06 1.67 9.05
C ILE A 105 -12.02 2.47 8.16
N GLY A 106 -12.15 2.09 6.88
CA GLY A 106 -13.14 2.65 5.96
C GLY A 106 -12.76 4.00 5.33
N LEU A 107 -11.47 4.35 5.23
CA LEU A 107 -11.06 5.58 4.54
C LEU A 107 -11.21 5.45 3.03
N GLU A 108 -11.83 6.44 2.41
CA GLU A 108 -11.99 6.58 0.97
C GLU A 108 -11.18 7.75 0.40
N ALA A 109 -11.08 7.80 -0.93
CA ALA A 109 -10.41 8.92 -1.59
C ALA A 109 -11.10 10.25 -1.22
N GLY A 110 -10.30 11.26 -0.85
CA GLY A 110 -10.78 12.53 -0.32
C GLY A 110 -10.92 12.60 1.21
N ASP A 111 -10.95 11.47 1.91
CA ASP A 111 -10.89 11.47 3.38
C ASP A 111 -9.52 11.91 3.88
N LEU A 112 -9.41 12.17 5.20
CA LEU A 112 -8.19 12.65 5.84
C LEU A 112 -7.61 11.62 6.81
N LEU A 113 -6.38 11.19 6.57
CA LEU A 113 -5.56 10.40 7.49
C LEU A 113 -4.61 11.31 8.28
N LEU A 114 -4.62 11.18 9.61
CA LEU A 114 -3.68 11.83 10.52
C LEU A 114 -2.68 10.80 11.06
N ASP A 115 -1.39 11.08 10.91
CA ASP A 115 -0.31 10.36 11.58
C ASP A 115 0.46 11.32 12.51
N PRO A 116 0.25 11.26 13.84
CA PRO A 116 0.93 12.15 14.78
C PRO A 116 2.41 11.82 14.99
N PHE A 117 2.92 10.73 14.39
CA PHE A 117 4.30 10.27 14.48
C PHE A 117 4.80 9.76 13.11
N VAL A 118 4.76 10.65 12.10
CA VAL A 118 4.92 10.27 10.68
C VAL A 118 6.23 9.55 10.35
N GLY A 119 7.30 9.78 11.12
CA GLY A 119 8.57 9.09 10.98
C GLY A 119 9.13 9.15 9.56
N SER A 120 9.16 8.00 8.87
CA SER A 120 9.66 7.90 7.49
C SER A 120 8.62 8.17 6.39
N GLY A 121 7.38 8.50 6.75
CA GLY A 121 6.32 8.84 5.79
C GLY A 121 5.74 7.64 5.04
N THR A 122 5.79 6.42 5.61
CA THR A 122 5.16 5.24 4.98
C THR A 122 3.66 5.45 4.80
N ALA A 123 2.96 5.94 5.84
CA ALA A 123 1.54 6.21 5.78
C ALA A 123 1.18 7.33 4.81
N ALA A 124 2.02 8.37 4.73
CA ALA A 124 1.85 9.47 3.78
C ALA A 124 1.84 8.99 2.33
N LEU A 125 2.79 8.11 1.96
CA LEU A 125 2.87 7.59 0.61
C LEU A 125 1.73 6.62 0.28
N GLU A 126 1.34 5.74 1.21
CA GLU A 126 0.19 4.86 0.97
C GLU A 126 -1.13 5.62 0.88
N ALA A 127 -1.32 6.66 1.70
CA ALA A 127 -2.48 7.55 1.60
C ALA A 127 -2.53 8.24 0.22
N GLN A 128 -1.39 8.78 -0.25
CA GLN A 128 -1.29 9.40 -1.57
C GLN A 128 -1.68 8.43 -2.70
N LEU A 129 -1.22 7.17 -2.64
CA LEU A 129 -1.55 6.15 -3.65
C LEU A 129 -3.03 5.76 -3.65
N LEU A 130 -3.72 5.90 -2.51
CA LEU A 130 -5.15 5.64 -2.37
C LEU A 130 -6.01 6.90 -2.64
N GLY A 131 -5.40 8.05 -2.93
CA GLY A 131 -6.10 9.32 -3.07
C GLY A 131 -6.66 9.89 -1.75
N ILE A 132 -6.11 9.46 -0.63
CA ILE A 132 -6.47 9.91 0.73
C ILE A 132 -5.63 11.15 1.08
N ASN A 133 -6.26 12.20 1.59
CA ASN A 133 -5.57 13.37 2.11
C ASN A 133 -4.79 13.00 3.38
N PHE A 134 -3.63 13.62 3.60
CA PHE A 134 -2.75 13.22 4.69
C PHE A 134 -2.19 14.42 5.45
N ILE A 135 -2.22 14.33 6.78
CA ILE A 135 -1.47 15.21 7.69
C ILE A 135 -0.55 14.36 8.54
N GLY A 136 0.74 14.68 8.52
CA GLY A 136 1.75 14.01 9.33
C GLY A 136 2.46 15.01 10.23
N VAL A 137 2.64 14.63 11.50
CA VAL A 137 3.40 15.40 12.49
C VAL A 137 4.57 14.56 12.98
N ASP A 138 5.73 15.18 13.16
CA ASP A 138 6.87 14.58 13.86
C ASP A 138 7.64 15.68 14.57
N ILE A 139 8.23 15.34 15.72
CA ILE A 139 9.13 16.26 16.43
C ILE A 139 10.45 16.43 15.69
N SER A 140 10.87 15.42 14.92
CA SER A 140 12.10 15.44 14.15
C SER A 140 11.90 16.19 12.82
N PRO A 141 12.60 17.32 12.60
CA PRO A 141 12.52 18.03 11.32
C PRO A 141 12.99 17.18 10.14
N LEU A 142 13.91 16.24 10.39
CA LEU A 142 14.39 15.29 9.39
C LEU A 142 13.27 14.33 8.96
N CYS A 143 12.45 13.84 9.90
CA CYS A 143 11.30 13.00 9.60
C CYS A 143 10.28 13.72 8.72
N VAL A 144 10.00 14.98 9.06
CA VAL A 144 9.12 15.83 8.24
C VAL A 144 9.70 16.04 6.84
N LEU A 145 10.99 16.34 6.72
CA LEU A 145 11.65 16.57 5.43
C LEU A 145 11.64 15.31 4.55
N GLN A 146 12.07 14.16 5.08
CA GLN A 146 12.11 12.92 4.30
C GLN A 146 10.70 12.49 3.83
N SER A 147 9.69 12.66 4.69
CA SER A 147 8.30 12.33 4.37
C SER A 147 7.81 13.19 3.21
N LYS A 148 8.07 14.50 3.25
CA LYS A 148 7.77 15.44 2.14
C LYS A 148 8.47 15.04 0.85
N VAL A 149 9.77 14.74 0.88
CA VAL A 149 10.51 14.33 -0.32
C VAL A 149 9.91 13.05 -0.92
N LYS A 150 9.58 12.07 -0.06
CA LYS A 150 8.99 10.79 -0.46
C LYS A 150 7.72 10.97 -1.29
N VAL A 151 6.78 11.78 -0.81
CA VAL A 151 5.46 12.00 -1.46
C VAL A 151 5.50 13.03 -2.59
N ASN A 152 6.41 14.02 -2.51
CA ASN A 152 6.46 15.08 -3.52
C ASN A 152 7.30 14.72 -4.74
N SER A 153 8.17 13.70 -4.65
CA SER A 153 9.08 13.30 -5.73
C SER A 153 8.39 13.11 -7.10
N ILE A 154 7.15 12.63 -7.12
CA ILE A 154 6.38 12.42 -8.35
C ILE A 154 6.11 13.73 -9.11
N TYR A 155 5.92 14.85 -8.39
CA TYR A 155 5.67 16.16 -9.00
C TYR A 155 6.94 16.82 -9.55
N PHE A 156 8.11 16.27 -9.24
CA PHE A 156 9.40 16.75 -9.71
C PHE A 156 10.10 15.73 -10.62
N LEU A 157 9.38 14.72 -11.12
CA LEU A 157 9.96 13.61 -11.86
C LEU A 157 10.75 14.09 -13.10
N ASP A 158 10.18 14.99 -13.90
CA ASP A 158 10.84 15.53 -15.09
C ASP A 158 12.16 16.23 -14.74
N LYS A 159 12.15 17.02 -13.65
CA LYS A 159 13.35 17.70 -13.18
C LYS A 159 14.41 16.74 -12.64
N ILE A 160 13.98 15.69 -11.93
CA ILE A 160 14.87 14.63 -11.44
C ILE A 160 15.52 13.92 -12.62
N VAL A 161 14.77 13.61 -13.68
CA VAL A 161 15.28 12.96 -14.90
C VAL A 161 16.26 13.87 -15.65
N GLU A 162 15.93 15.16 -15.78
CA GLU A 162 16.82 16.17 -16.38
C GLU A 162 18.16 16.25 -15.63
N LEU A 163 18.11 16.42 -14.30
CA LEU A 163 19.31 16.51 -13.46
C LEU A 163 20.15 15.23 -13.50
N ARG A 164 19.53 14.05 -13.50
CA ARG A 164 20.24 12.77 -13.62
C ARG A 164 21.08 12.68 -14.89
N ASN A 165 20.62 13.26 -15.99
CA ASN A 165 21.36 13.25 -17.25
C ASN A 165 22.54 14.23 -17.25
N ASN A 166 22.48 15.27 -16.41
CA ASN A 166 23.52 16.30 -16.26
C ASN A 166 24.55 15.97 -15.18
N VAL A 167 24.22 15.08 -14.24
CA VAL A 167 25.15 14.54 -13.24
C VAL A 167 25.71 13.22 -13.79
N ARG A 168 26.70 13.34 -14.67
CA ARG A 168 27.58 12.23 -15.08
C ARG A 168 29.02 12.55 -14.74
#